data_AF-A0A6C0BVD6-F1
#
_entry.id   AF-A0A6C0BVD6-F1
#
_cell.length_a   1.000
_cell.length_b   1.000
_cell.length_c   1.000
_cell.angle_alpha   90.00
_cell.angle_beta   90.00
_cell.angle_gamma   90.00
#
_symmetry.space_group_name_H-M   'P 1'
#
loop_
_entity.id
_entity.type
_entity.pdbx_description
1 polymer ?
#
loop_
_entity_poly.entity_id
_entity_poly.type
_entity_poly.pdbx_seq_one_letter_code
_entity_poly.pdbx_strand_id
1 'polypeptide(L)'
;MIYIRNLSSDEEILLLLKELLNHNIEICKIILKQKKTIEINETILYYSDRYEKIAKEHYYLHKNHMGKFSIIHDSKIYIIKNDFKLDYYNYTGISYQIIELIHELIKLKNHKYLSKDEGYEYWLNYDDKLYSILASKIMKEMKYIV
;
A
#
# COMPACT_ATOMS: atom_id res chain seq x y z
N MET A 1 43.71 21.12 -6.69
CA MET A 1 42.23 21.16 -6.59
C MET A 1 41.85 20.77 -5.17
N ILE A 2 41.25 21.67 -4.38
CA ILE A 2 40.76 21.36 -3.04
C ILE A 2 39.35 20.78 -3.22
N TYR A 3 39.16 19.53 -2.81
CA TYR A 3 37.84 18.88 -2.83
C TYR A 3 37.04 19.37 -1.61
N ILE A 4 35.91 20.02 -1.85
CA ILE A 4 34.97 20.43 -0.81
C ILE A 4 33.96 19.28 -0.65
N ARG A 5 34.01 18.60 0.50
CA ARG A 5 33.07 17.54 0.84
C ARG A 5 31.80 18.14 1.43
N ASN A 6 30.64 17.78 0.90
CA ASN A 6 29.37 18.09 1.55
C ASN A 6 29.27 17.34 2.89
N LEU A 7 28.73 18.03 3.89
CA LEU A 7 28.46 17.43 5.19
C LEU A 7 27.29 16.43 5.06
N SER A 8 27.34 15.37 5.85
CA SER A 8 26.15 14.53 6.06
C SER A 8 25.16 15.24 6.96
N SER A 9 23.89 14.86 6.91
CA SER A 9 22.84 15.43 7.77
C SER A 9 23.21 15.40 9.26
N ASP A 10 23.83 14.31 9.73
CA ASP A 10 24.29 14.20 11.11
C ASP A 10 25.43 15.18 11.44
N GLU A 11 26.30 15.48 10.48
CA GLU A 11 27.40 16.43 10.66
C GLU A 11 26.91 17.88 10.61
N GLU A 12 25.92 18.17 9.78
CA GLU A 12 25.21 19.46 9.78
C GLU A 12 24.51 19.69 11.12
N ILE A 13 23.78 18.70 11.63
CA ILE A 13 23.14 18.75 12.94
C ILE A 13 24.19 18.91 14.05
N LEU A 14 25.32 18.19 13.97
CA LEU A 14 26.40 18.32 14.93
C LEU A 14 26.99 19.74 14.94
N LEU A 15 27.17 20.35 13.77
CA LEU A 15 27.71 21.70 13.64
C LEU A 15 26.76 22.73 14.30
N LEU A 16 25.47 22.64 14.00
CA LEU A 16 24.44 23.50 14.59
C LEU A 16 24.32 23.30 16.11
N LEU A 17 24.34 22.06 16.58
CA LEU A 17 24.31 21.76 18.02
C LEU A 17 25.53 22.31 18.76
N LYS A 18 26.71 22.28 18.13
CA LYS A 18 27.94 22.85 18.71
C LYS A 18 27.83 24.35 18.90
N GLU A 19 27.28 25.08 17.94
CA GLU A 19 27.05 26.53 18.06
C GLU A 19 26.07 26.84 19.19
N LEU A 20 24.99 26.06 19.31
CA LEU A 20 23.96 26.26 20.33
C LEU A 20 24.44 25.91 21.76
N LEU A 21 25.32 24.90 21.89
CA LEU A 21 25.74 24.33 23.18
C LEU A 21 27.17 24.70 23.57
N ASN A 22 27.67 25.86 23.13
CA ASN A 22 28.99 26.39 23.47
C ASN A 22 30.14 25.38 23.21
N HIS A 23 30.11 24.72 22.06
CA HIS A 23 31.07 23.69 21.64
C HIS A 23 31.20 22.49 22.60
N ASN A 24 30.19 22.19 23.42
CA ASN A 24 30.18 20.98 24.25
C ASN A 24 29.93 19.72 23.40
N ILE A 25 30.99 19.15 22.85
CA ILE A 25 30.96 18.04 21.89
C ILE A 25 30.32 16.78 22.48
N GLU A 26 30.56 16.49 23.76
CA GLU A 26 30.07 15.26 24.38
C GLU A 26 28.55 15.27 24.54
N ILE A 27 27.97 16.41 24.94
CA ILE A 27 26.51 16.57 24.98
C ILE A 27 25.92 16.47 23.57
N CYS A 28 26.54 17.10 22.56
CA CYS A 28 26.05 17.03 21.18
C CYS A 28 26.01 15.59 20.63
N LYS A 29 27.04 14.78 20.93
CA LYS A 29 27.08 13.36 20.55
C LYS A 29 25.98 12.55 21.24
N ILE A 30 25.70 12.83 22.52
CA ILE A 30 24.62 12.17 23.27
C ILE A 30 23.26 12.46 22.62
N ILE A 31 23.00 13.74 22.31
CA ILE A 31 21.76 14.16 21.63
C ILE A 31 21.61 13.46 20.28
N LEU A 32 22.65 13.44 19.46
CA LEU A 32 22.63 12.74 18.16
C LEU A 32 22.37 11.24 18.31
N LYS A 33 22.97 10.60 19.32
CA LYS A 33 22.71 9.18 19.60
C LYS A 33 21.26 8.95 19.99
N GLN A 34 20.70 9.79 20.85
CA GLN A 34 19.31 9.72 21.27
C GLN A 34 18.35 9.93 20.10
N LYS A 35 18.58 10.95 19.26
CA LYS A 35 17.84 11.18 18.01
C LYS A 35 17.79 9.92 17.16
N LYS A 36 18.94 9.31 16.87
CA LYS A 36 19.01 8.09 16.05
C LYS A 36 18.21 6.94 16.66
N THR A 37 18.29 6.76 17.98
CA THR A 37 17.50 5.73 18.66
C THR A 37 16.00 6.00 18.52
N ILE A 38 15.57 7.26 18.64
CA ILE A 38 14.18 7.66 18.46
C ILE A 38 13.73 7.39 17.01
N GLU A 39 14.49 7.84 16.02
CA GLU A 39 14.19 7.64 14.59
C GLU A 39 14.07 6.15 14.23
N ILE A 40 14.96 5.31 14.78
CA ILE A 40 14.90 3.85 14.60
C ILE A 40 13.61 3.29 15.22
N ASN A 41 13.28 3.69 16.44
CA ASN A 41 12.07 3.23 17.12
C ASN A 41 10.79 3.67 16.39
N GLU A 42 10.72 4.92 15.96
CA GLU A 42 9.61 5.46 15.16
C GLU A 42 9.46 4.69 13.84
N THR A 43 10.58 4.40 13.18
CA THR A 43 10.61 3.61 11.95
C THR A 43 10.07 2.20 12.19
N ILE A 44 10.51 1.53 13.26
CA ILE A 44 10.03 0.19 13.63
C ILE A 44 8.53 0.22 13.93
N LEU A 45 8.07 1.18 14.73
CA LEU A 45 6.66 1.34 15.08
C LEU A 45 5.80 1.58 13.84
N TYR A 46 6.26 2.45 12.94
CA TYR A 46 5.58 2.72 11.67
C TYR A 46 5.39 1.45 10.83
N TYR A 47 6.46 0.67 10.63
CA TYR A 47 6.37 -0.57 9.86
C TYR A 47 5.55 -1.65 10.58
N SER A 48 5.64 -1.73 11.90
CA SER A 48 4.86 -2.68 12.70
C SER A 48 3.36 -2.38 12.63
N ASP A 49 2.96 -1.11 12.74
CA ASP A 49 1.57 -0.69 12.65
C ASP A 49 1.00 -1.00 11.26
N ARG A 50 1.76 -0.69 10.20
CA ARG A 50 1.38 -1.03 8.83
C ARG A 50 1.29 -2.54 8.59
N TYR A 51 2.23 -3.31 9.14
CA TYR A 51 2.17 -4.77 9.03
C TYR A 51 0.88 -5.32 9.65
N GLU A 52 0.54 -4.88 10.87
CA GLU A 52 -0.65 -5.32 11.58
C GLU A 52 -1.94 -4.89 10.86
N LYS A 53 -2.05 -3.63 10.44
CA LYS A 53 -3.29 -3.09 9.85
C LYS A 53 -3.52 -3.44 8.39
N ILE A 54 -2.44 -3.63 7.62
CA ILE A 54 -2.51 -3.81 6.17
C ILE A 54 -2.16 -5.25 5.80
N ALA A 55 -0.92 -5.68 6.08
CA ALA A 55 -0.39 -6.94 5.57
C ALA A 55 -1.03 -8.17 6.23
N LYS A 56 -1.12 -8.16 7.56
CA LYS A 56 -1.74 -9.24 8.34
C LYS A 56 -3.23 -9.34 8.03
N GLU A 57 -3.90 -8.20 7.92
CA GLU A 57 -5.32 -8.16 7.54
C GLU A 57 -5.56 -8.70 6.14
N HIS A 58 -4.73 -8.33 5.17
CA HIS A 58 -4.78 -8.91 3.83
C HIS A 58 -4.64 -10.44 3.86
N TYR A 59 -3.70 -10.96 4.65
CA TYR A 59 -3.51 -12.41 4.81
C TYR A 59 -4.74 -13.12 5.41
N TYR A 60 -5.38 -12.54 6.42
CA TYR A 60 -6.59 -13.11 7.01
C TYR A 60 -7.81 -13.04 6.08
N LEU A 61 -7.97 -11.92 5.38
CA LEU A 61 -9.07 -11.73 4.44
C LEU A 61 -8.96 -12.66 3.23
N HIS A 62 -7.74 -12.88 2.73
CA HIS A 62 -7.50 -13.82 1.64
C HIS A 62 -7.98 -15.24 1.99
N LYS A 63 -7.78 -15.69 3.23
CA LYS A 63 -8.28 -16.99 3.72
C LYS A 63 -9.80 -17.05 3.85
N ASN A 64 -10.44 -15.91 4.13
CA ASN A 64 -11.88 -15.82 4.41
C ASN A 64 -12.60 -14.96 3.35
N HIS A 65 -12.21 -15.06 2.08
CA HIS A 65 -12.68 -14.18 1.00
C HIS A 65 -14.12 -14.46 0.55
N MET A 66 -14.64 -15.67 0.81
CA MET A 66 -15.87 -16.16 0.18
C MET A 66 -17.07 -15.26 0.48
N GLY A 67 -17.67 -14.72 -0.59
CA GLY A 67 -18.88 -13.90 -0.52
C GLY A 67 -18.69 -12.51 0.07
N LYS A 68 -17.46 -12.01 0.25
CA LYS A 68 -17.23 -10.66 0.81
C LYS A 68 -17.06 -9.56 -0.22
N PHE A 69 -16.72 -9.93 -1.46
CA PHE A 69 -16.40 -8.98 -2.52
C PHE A 69 -17.50 -8.94 -3.57
N SER A 70 -17.49 -7.86 -4.34
CA SER A 70 -18.28 -7.76 -5.57
C SER A 70 -17.76 -8.78 -6.59
N ILE A 71 -18.67 -9.42 -7.32
CA ILE A 71 -18.33 -10.44 -8.32
C ILE A 71 -19.03 -10.05 -9.63
N ILE A 72 -18.31 -10.12 -10.75
CA ILE A 72 -18.90 -10.00 -12.07
C ILE A 72 -18.63 -11.27 -12.88
N HIS A 73 -19.69 -11.96 -13.30
CA HIS A 73 -19.59 -13.10 -14.20
C HIS A 73 -19.81 -12.65 -15.65
N ASP A 74 -20.80 -11.78 -15.88
CA ASP A 74 -21.04 -11.12 -17.15
C ASP A 74 -21.76 -9.77 -16.97
N SER A 75 -22.09 -9.09 -18.07
CA SER A 75 -22.77 -7.79 -18.06
C SER A 75 -24.14 -7.78 -17.35
N LYS A 76 -24.79 -8.95 -17.19
CA LYS A 76 -26.12 -9.16 -16.60
C LYS A 76 -26.07 -9.87 -15.24
N ILE A 77 -25.09 -10.74 -15.03
CA ILE A 77 -24.91 -11.57 -13.83
C ILE A 77 -23.73 -11.01 -13.04
N TYR A 78 -24.06 -10.24 -12.01
CA TYR A 78 -23.10 -9.58 -11.15
C TYR A 78 -23.70 -9.40 -9.76
N ILE A 79 -22.83 -9.35 -8.75
CA ILE A 79 -23.17 -9.10 -7.36
C ILE A 79 -22.34 -7.89 -6.92
N ILE A 80 -22.99 -6.80 -6.54
CA ILE A 80 -22.32 -5.62 -5.99
C ILE A 80 -22.41 -5.68 -4.48
N LYS A 81 -21.28 -5.44 -3.82
CA LYS A 81 -21.19 -5.34 -2.38
C LYS A 81 -20.38 -4.10 -2.02
N ASN A 82 -20.74 -3.49 -0.90
CA ASN A 82 -19.91 -2.44 -0.31
C ASN A 82 -18.54 -3.00 0.06
N ASP A 83 -17.55 -2.11 0.18
CA ASP A 83 -16.23 -2.53 0.63
C ASP A 83 -16.34 -3.19 2.01
N PHE A 84 -15.91 -4.45 2.08
CA PHE A 84 -16.04 -5.27 3.28
C PHE A 84 -15.22 -4.69 4.44
N LYS A 85 -14.14 -3.98 4.15
CA LYS A 85 -13.24 -3.44 5.17
C LYS A 85 -12.96 -1.96 4.93
N LEU A 86 -13.93 -1.12 5.30
CA LEU A 86 -13.82 0.33 5.20
C LEU A 86 -12.59 0.88 5.93
N ASP A 87 -12.19 0.27 7.05
CA ASP A 87 -10.98 0.65 7.78
C ASP A 87 -9.72 0.55 6.91
N TYR A 88 -9.63 -0.47 6.05
CA TYR A 88 -8.52 -0.61 5.12
C TYR A 88 -8.47 0.57 4.15
N TYR A 89 -9.64 0.99 3.63
CA TYR A 89 -9.74 2.19 2.81
C TYR A 89 -9.36 3.46 3.58
N ASN A 90 -9.82 3.61 4.82
CA ASN A 90 -9.48 4.77 5.65
C ASN A 90 -7.97 4.89 5.91
N TYR A 91 -7.26 3.76 6.02
CA TYR A 91 -5.80 3.75 6.22
C TYR A 91 -4.99 3.91 4.93
N THR A 92 -5.47 3.38 3.81
CA THR A 92 -4.67 3.27 2.57
C THR A 92 -5.14 4.20 1.44
N GLY A 93 -6.36 4.71 1.52
CA GLY A 93 -7.05 5.40 0.43
C GLY A 93 -7.49 4.49 -0.71
N ILE A 94 -7.29 3.17 -0.58
CA ILE A 94 -7.56 2.19 -1.63
C ILE A 94 -8.57 1.17 -1.13
N SER A 95 -9.60 0.92 -1.93
CA SER A 95 -10.59 -0.10 -1.60
C SER A 95 -9.95 -1.49 -1.62
N TYR A 96 -10.26 -2.31 -0.62
CA TYR A 96 -9.73 -3.67 -0.58
C TYR A 96 -10.22 -4.51 -1.77
N GLN A 97 -11.44 -4.23 -2.27
CA GLN A 97 -11.97 -4.87 -3.48
C GLN A 97 -11.06 -4.67 -4.70
N ILE A 98 -10.42 -3.50 -4.80
CA ILE A 98 -9.49 -3.17 -5.90
C ILE A 98 -8.17 -3.93 -5.76
N ILE A 99 -7.68 -4.14 -4.54
CA ILE A 99 -6.45 -4.92 -4.31
C ILE A 99 -6.63 -6.38 -4.74
N GLU A 100 -7.75 -7.00 -4.38
CA GLU A 100 -8.05 -8.37 -4.82
C GLU A 100 -8.12 -8.48 -6.35
N LEU A 101 -8.76 -7.50 -7.00
CA LEU A 101 -8.85 -7.42 -8.45
C LEU A 101 -7.47 -7.30 -9.12
N ILE A 102 -6.59 -6.45 -8.58
CA ILE A 102 -5.21 -6.35 -9.07
C ILE A 102 -4.46 -7.68 -8.91
N HIS A 103 -4.65 -8.38 -7.79
CA HIS A 103 -4.05 -9.70 -7.59
C HIS A 103 -4.57 -10.75 -8.57
N GLU A 104 -5.85 -10.72 -8.93
CA GLU A 104 -6.41 -11.58 -9.99
C GLU A 104 -5.77 -11.28 -11.35
N LEU A 105 -5.65 -10.01 -11.73
CA LEU A 105 -4.99 -9.59 -12.97
C LEU A 105 -3.50 -10.02 -13.02
N ILE A 106 -2.78 -9.93 -11.89
CA ILE A 106 -1.38 -10.38 -11.81
C ILE A 106 -1.28 -11.90 -11.98
N LYS A 107 -2.22 -12.68 -11.45
CA LYS A 107 -2.24 -14.14 -11.63
C LYS A 107 -2.42 -14.53 -13.09
N LEU A 108 -3.20 -13.79 -13.88
CA LEU A 108 -3.39 -14.04 -15.31
C LEU A 108 -2.11 -13.88 -16.13
N LYS A 109 -1.18 -13.01 -15.69
CA LYS A 109 0.15 -12.88 -16.31
C LYS A 109 0.98 -14.15 -16.19
N ASN A 110 0.65 -15.04 -15.26
CA ASN A 110 1.34 -16.31 -15.10
C ASN A 110 0.77 -17.33 -16.11
N HIS A 111 1.53 -17.60 -17.19
CA HIS A 111 1.14 -18.47 -18.31
C HIS A 111 0.68 -19.89 -17.93
N LYS A 112 0.94 -20.33 -16.69
CA LYS A 112 0.45 -21.61 -16.16
C LYS A 112 -1.10 -21.68 -16.08
N TYR A 113 -1.78 -20.54 -16.03
CA TYR A 113 -3.25 -20.46 -15.90
C TYR A 113 -3.97 -20.09 -17.20
N LEU A 114 -3.24 -19.90 -18.30
CA LEU A 114 -3.83 -19.58 -19.60
C LEU A 114 -4.23 -20.87 -20.32
N SER A 115 -5.44 -20.89 -20.88
CA SER A 115 -5.86 -21.93 -21.83
C SER A 115 -4.93 -21.92 -23.05
N LYS A 116 -4.63 -23.09 -23.62
CA LYS A 116 -3.75 -23.22 -24.79
C LYS A 116 -4.26 -22.45 -26.02
N ASP A 117 -5.55 -22.18 -26.07
CA ASP A 117 -6.26 -21.64 -27.24
C ASP A 117 -6.41 -20.11 -27.19
N GLU A 118 -6.28 -19.46 -26.02
CA GLU A 118 -6.48 -18.02 -25.86
C GLU A 118 -5.32 -17.40 -25.07
N GLY A 119 -4.62 -16.46 -25.71
CA GLY A 119 -3.44 -15.80 -25.13
C GLY A 119 -3.77 -14.82 -24.01
N TYR A 120 -2.74 -14.38 -23.28
CA TYR A 120 -2.83 -13.40 -22.19
C TYR A 120 -3.58 -12.11 -22.58
N GLU A 121 -3.34 -11.59 -23.79
CA GLU A 121 -3.98 -10.36 -24.28
C GLU A 121 -5.50 -10.47 -24.41
N TYR A 122 -6.02 -11.66 -24.73
CA TYR A 122 -7.46 -11.88 -24.82
C TYR A 122 -8.11 -11.80 -23.44
N TRP A 123 -7.58 -12.53 -22.46
CA TRP A 123 -8.07 -12.51 -21.08
C TRP A 123 -7.94 -11.14 -20.43
N LEU A 124 -6.85 -10.42 -20.70
CA LEU A 124 -6.66 -9.05 -20.21
C LEU A 124 -7.75 -8.11 -20.74
N ASN A 125 -8.05 -8.15 -22.05
CA ASN A 125 -9.09 -7.32 -22.64
C ASN A 125 -10.50 -7.71 -22.16
N TYR A 126 -10.74 -9.01 -21.95
CA TYR A 126 -12.00 -9.51 -21.43
C TYR A 126 -12.25 -9.00 -20.01
N ASP A 127 -11.25 -9.12 -19.14
CA ASP A 127 -11.30 -8.66 -17.76
C ASP A 127 -11.40 -7.15 -17.65
N ASP A 128 -10.64 -6.39 -18.45
CA ASP A 128 -10.72 -4.92 -18.48
C ASP A 128 -12.14 -4.44 -18.81
N LYS A 129 -12.82 -5.13 -19.74
CA LYS A 129 -14.23 -4.86 -20.08
C LYS A 129 -15.18 -5.20 -18.93
N LEU A 130 -15.01 -6.36 -18.29
CA LEU A 130 -15.83 -6.75 -17.15
C LEU A 130 -15.64 -5.79 -15.97
N TYR A 131 -14.40 -5.48 -15.62
CA TYR A 131 -14.09 -4.61 -14.49
C TYR A 131 -14.50 -3.16 -14.75
N SER A 132 -14.43 -2.67 -15.98
CA SER A 132 -15.02 -1.37 -16.37
C SER A 132 -16.52 -1.33 -16.12
N ILE A 133 -17.25 -2.40 -16.47
CA ILE A 133 -18.69 -2.52 -16.19
C ILE A 133 -18.94 -2.56 -14.67
N LEU A 134 -18.15 -3.35 -13.94
CA LEU A 134 -18.29 -3.47 -12.50
C LEU A 134 -18.06 -2.13 -11.79
N ALA A 135 -16.98 -1.41 -12.13
CA ALA A 135 -16.66 -0.10 -11.59
C ALA A 135 -17.78 0.92 -11.85
N SER A 136 -18.30 0.96 -13.08
CA SER A 136 -19.43 1.83 -13.44
C SER A 136 -20.67 1.56 -12.58
N LYS A 137 -20.95 0.28 -12.28
CA LYS A 137 -22.10 -0.09 -11.47
C LYS A 137 -21.88 0.19 -9.99
N ILE A 138 -20.69 -0.10 -9.44
CA ILE A 138 -20.33 0.28 -8.06
C ILE A 138 -20.49 1.78 -7.87
N MET A 139 -19.96 2.60 -8.80
CA MET A 139 -20.10 4.06 -8.74
C MET A 139 -21.56 4.53 -8.75
N LYS A 140 -22.44 3.85 -9.51
CA LYS A 140 -23.88 4.18 -9.52
C LYS A 140 -24.52 3.83 -8.19
N GLU A 141 -24.30 2.62 -7.66
CA GLU A 141 -24.87 2.18 -6.38
C GLU A 141 -24.41 3.08 -5.21
N MET A 142 -23.13 3.46 -5.18
CA MET A 142 -22.59 4.34 -4.15
C MET A 142 -23.19 5.75 -4.16
N LYS A 143 -23.63 6.26 -5.33
CA LYS A 143 -24.31 7.57 -5.43
C LYS A 143 -25.69 7.59 -4.77
N TYR A 144 -26.32 6.44 -4.57
CA TYR A 144 -27.65 6.34 -3.95
C TYR A 144 -27.58 6.08 -2.43
N ILE A 145 -26.38 5.90 -1.87
CA ILE A 145 -26.14 5.68 -0.43
C ILE A 145 -25.82 7.01 0.29
N VAL A 146 -25.66 8.10 -0.46
CA VAL A 146 -25.48 9.49 0.04
C VAL A 146 -26.79 10.24 -0.12
#